data_AF-A0A1Q3B2P5-F1
#
_entry.id   AF-A0A1Q3B2P5-F1
#
_cell.length_a   1.000
_cell.length_b   1.000
_cell.length_c   1.000
_cell.angle_alpha   90.00
_cell.angle_beta   90.00
_cell.angle_gamma   90.00
#
_symmetry.space_group_name_H-M   'P 1'
#
loop_
_entity.id
_entity.type
_entity.pdbx_description
1 polymer ?
#
loop_
_entity_poly.entity_id
_entity_poly.type
_entity_poly.pdbx_seq_one_letter_code
_entity_poly.pdbx_strand_id
1 'polypeptide(L)'
;METEATNPSPTQIFILSGQSNMAGRGGVTKHHHWDGVVPPECQPNPSSILRLTANLHWEPASEPLHADIDTKKVCGLGPGMSFSNTLLKGRVGVVVGLVPCAVGGTAIKEWARGEPLYESMVKRARESVRCGGEIKGLLWYQGESDTSARHDAEAYKTNMEKLIDNVRGDLGLPSLPIVQVAIASGDKKFMEEVREAQFGIDVPNVVCVDARGLPLKEDHLHLTTEAQVKLGHMLADAYINNFCTDSMSSSSVNELDYGGLRYQPKFCKCGKKVAVRIVYSEQNKNKLYYCCEDKNCGGGFLGWCLPMGGGSVAYKRGDCSCINTKSFEDLMRAEFNTLKDETMRIYGRLQLVEKNLCNLKALVIMSMVCNMLVIIVLLVMKN
;
A
#
# COMPACT_ATOMS: atom_id res chain seq x y z
N MET A 1 8.53 48.05 -13.95
CA MET A 1 7.40 47.10 -13.81
C MET A 1 8.01 45.85 -13.21
N GLU A 2 8.20 45.84 -11.90
CA GLU A 2 8.69 44.66 -11.18
C GLU A 2 7.58 43.62 -11.27
N THR A 3 7.89 42.47 -11.87
CA THR A 3 7.02 41.31 -11.86
C THR A 3 6.84 40.91 -10.41
N GLU A 4 5.64 41.08 -9.85
CA GLU A 4 5.25 40.43 -8.60
C GLU A 4 5.57 38.95 -8.74
N ALA A 5 6.62 38.49 -8.07
CA ALA A 5 6.93 37.08 -7.98
C ALA A 5 5.78 36.44 -7.21
N THR A 6 4.84 35.82 -7.94
CA THR A 6 3.75 35.07 -7.34
C THR A 6 4.37 33.96 -6.49
N ASN A 7 4.23 34.06 -5.17
CA ASN A 7 4.67 33.01 -4.26
C ASN A 7 4.07 31.66 -4.72
N PRO A 8 4.87 30.58 -4.76
CA PRO A 8 4.37 29.28 -5.21
C PRO A 8 3.20 28.85 -4.34
N SER A 9 2.13 28.37 -4.97
CA SER A 9 0.99 27.76 -4.29
C SER A 9 1.01 26.25 -4.53
N PRO A 10 0.68 25.43 -3.52
CA PRO A 10 0.73 23.98 -3.69
C PRO A 10 -0.35 23.49 -4.65
N THR A 11 0.04 22.61 -5.56
CA THR A 11 -0.86 21.96 -6.52
C THR A 11 -1.28 20.57 -6.04
N GLN A 12 -0.42 19.89 -5.29
CA GLN A 12 -0.68 18.57 -4.70
C GLN A 12 -0.48 18.60 -3.20
N ILE A 13 -1.57 18.41 -2.44
CA ILE A 13 -1.59 18.56 -1.00
C ILE A 13 -1.66 17.19 -0.31
N PHE A 14 -0.83 16.98 0.70
CA PHE A 14 -0.79 15.76 1.50
C PHE A 14 -1.01 16.09 2.97
N ILE A 15 -1.94 15.38 3.59
CA ILE A 15 -2.19 15.46 5.03
C ILE A 15 -1.21 14.51 5.72
N LEU A 16 -0.49 15.01 6.73
CA LEU A 16 0.44 14.22 7.53
C LEU A 16 -0.14 14.08 8.94
N SER A 17 -0.67 12.91 9.29
CA SER A 17 -1.39 12.74 10.55
C SER A 17 -1.05 11.42 11.26
N GLY A 18 -1.47 11.33 12.52
CA GLY A 18 -1.16 10.22 13.42
C GLY A 18 -0.46 10.73 14.68
N GLN A 19 0.56 10.00 15.14
CA GLN A 19 1.26 10.32 16.39
C GLN A 19 2.73 10.71 16.23
N SER A 20 3.54 10.53 17.28
CA SER A 20 4.91 11.04 17.36
C SER A 20 5.85 10.57 16.24
N ASN A 21 5.68 9.36 15.70
CA ASN A 21 6.49 8.89 14.58
C ASN A 21 6.08 9.52 13.23
N MET A 22 4.85 10.03 13.05
CA MET A 22 4.52 10.95 11.95
C MET A 22 5.01 12.37 12.25
N ALA A 23 4.78 12.86 13.47
CA ALA A 23 5.14 14.20 13.88
C ALA A 23 6.66 14.45 13.77
N GLY A 24 7.45 13.41 14.02
CA GLY A 24 8.90 13.41 13.89
C GLY A 24 9.60 13.48 15.23
N ARG A 25 10.54 12.56 15.45
CA ARG A 25 11.40 12.46 16.65
C ARG A 25 12.83 12.05 16.31
N GLY A 26 13.16 11.91 15.03
CA GLY A 26 14.53 11.66 14.57
C GLY A 26 15.45 12.79 15.02
N GLY A 27 16.61 12.44 15.57
CA GLY A 27 17.58 13.41 16.10
C GLY A 27 17.21 14.10 17.42
N VAL A 28 16.02 13.83 17.98
CA VAL A 28 15.65 14.38 19.30
C VAL A 28 16.39 13.62 20.39
N THR A 29 17.27 14.30 21.10
CA THR A 29 18.07 13.74 22.20
C THR A 29 17.26 13.56 23.48
N LYS A 30 17.83 12.83 24.45
CA LYS A 30 17.27 12.66 25.81
C LYS A 30 17.02 13.97 26.57
N HIS A 31 17.67 15.06 26.16
CA HIS A 31 17.51 16.39 26.75
C HIS A 31 16.38 17.20 26.10
N HIS A 32 15.50 16.55 25.32
CA HIS A 32 14.44 17.21 24.56
C HIS A 32 14.99 18.32 23.66
N HIS A 33 16.08 18.02 22.95
CA HIS A 33 16.68 18.92 21.98
C HIS A 33 16.89 18.16 20.68
N TRP A 34 16.44 18.72 19.56
CA TRP A 34 16.71 18.19 18.23
C TRP A 34 18.12 18.58 17.80
N ASP A 35 18.90 17.61 17.32
CA ASP A 35 20.30 17.79 16.89
C ASP A 35 20.47 18.70 15.65
N GLY A 36 19.39 19.05 14.97
CA GLY A 36 19.40 19.90 13.79
C GLY A 36 19.93 19.22 12.53
N VAL A 37 20.15 17.89 12.56
CA VAL A 37 20.70 17.15 11.42
C VAL A 37 19.60 16.91 10.38
N VAL A 38 19.79 17.49 9.19
CA VAL A 38 18.89 17.32 8.04
C VAL A 38 19.64 16.58 6.91
N PRO A 39 19.33 15.29 6.67
CA PRO A 39 19.91 14.51 5.58
C PRO A 39 19.58 15.12 4.20
N PRO A 40 20.40 14.85 3.16
CA PRO A 40 20.19 15.35 1.80
C PRO A 40 18.77 15.10 1.25
N GLU A 41 18.18 13.95 1.58
CA GLU A 41 16.85 13.54 1.13
C GLU A 41 15.72 14.34 1.78
N CYS A 42 16.00 15.06 2.87
CA CYS A 42 15.06 15.90 3.58
C CYS A 42 15.34 17.40 3.42
N GLN A 43 16.27 17.78 2.53
CA GLN A 43 16.61 19.19 2.31
C GLN A 43 15.38 19.98 1.80
N PRO A 44 15.20 21.24 2.23
CA PRO A 44 14.15 22.11 1.73
C PRO A 44 14.22 22.32 0.22
N ASN A 45 13.06 22.43 -0.41
CA ASN A 45 12.91 22.91 -1.78
C ASN A 45 11.88 24.05 -1.79
N PRO A 46 12.28 25.30 -1.52
CA PRO A 46 11.35 26.41 -1.28
C PRO A 46 10.39 26.72 -2.44
N SER A 47 10.77 26.35 -3.67
CA SER A 47 9.95 26.52 -4.87
C SER A 47 8.93 25.40 -5.10
N SER A 48 9.06 24.25 -4.44
CA SER A 48 8.29 23.05 -4.77
C SER A 48 7.76 22.25 -3.58
N ILE A 49 8.16 22.57 -2.34
CA ILE A 49 7.65 21.92 -1.13
C ILE A 49 7.28 23.00 -0.11
N LEU A 50 6.00 23.04 0.23
CA LEU A 50 5.41 24.01 1.15
C LEU A 50 4.79 23.29 2.34
N ARG A 51 4.65 24.00 3.45
CA ARG A 51 4.05 23.53 4.70
C ARG A 51 2.96 24.49 5.13
N LEU A 52 1.82 23.97 5.57
CA LEU A 52 0.77 24.77 6.17
C LEU A 52 1.06 24.95 7.67
N THR A 53 1.35 26.19 8.07
CA THR A 53 1.64 26.55 9.48
C THR A 53 0.42 26.38 10.39
N ALA A 54 0.62 26.46 11.71
CA ALA A 54 -0.46 26.52 12.69
C ALA A 54 -1.43 27.70 12.43
N ASN A 55 -0.91 28.80 11.89
CA ASN A 55 -1.65 30.01 11.54
C ASN A 55 -2.32 29.94 10.16
N LEU A 56 -2.34 28.76 9.51
CA LEU A 56 -2.98 28.52 8.21
C LEU A 56 -2.36 29.31 7.04
N HIS A 57 -1.07 29.61 7.13
CA HIS A 57 -0.30 30.18 6.03
C HIS A 57 0.62 29.13 5.41
N TRP A 58 0.78 29.19 4.09
CA TRP A 58 1.77 28.40 3.37
C TRP A 58 3.16 29.04 3.49
N GLU A 59 4.15 28.25 3.86
CA GLU A 59 5.56 28.64 3.90
C GLU A 59 6.45 27.57 3.26
N PRO A 60 7.68 27.88 2.83
CA PRO A 60 8.67 26.87 2.47
C PRO A 60 8.83 25.80 3.56
N ALA A 61 8.69 24.53 3.19
CA ALA A 61 8.78 23.44 4.15
C ALA A 61 10.22 23.21 4.62
N SER A 62 10.40 23.11 5.94
CA SER A 62 11.64 22.69 6.59
C SER A 62 11.33 21.85 7.83
N GLU A 63 12.21 20.91 8.16
CA GLU A 63 12.08 20.15 9.42
C GLU A 63 12.41 21.03 10.63
N PRO A 64 11.75 20.82 11.79
CA PRO A 64 10.71 19.83 12.06
C PRO A 64 9.32 20.27 11.59
N LEU A 65 8.66 19.49 10.74
CA LEU A 65 7.38 19.88 10.11
C LEU A 65 6.21 20.13 11.10
N HIS A 66 6.26 19.54 12.30
CA HIS A 66 5.20 19.62 13.30
C HIS A 66 5.53 20.56 14.47
N ALA A 67 6.60 21.37 14.40
CA ALA A 67 7.07 22.16 15.54
C ALA A 67 6.01 23.12 16.15
N ASP A 68 5.15 23.72 15.32
CA ASP A 68 4.04 24.58 15.74
C ASP A 68 2.70 23.84 15.85
N ILE A 69 2.67 22.53 15.60
CA ILE A 69 1.48 21.68 15.64
C ILE A 69 1.49 20.80 16.90
N ASP A 70 2.53 19.98 17.08
CA ASP A 70 2.73 19.08 18.23
C ASP A 70 3.44 19.80 19.39
N THR A 71 2.93 20.99 19.74
CA THR A 71 3.59 22.00 20.60
C THR A 71 3.92 21.53 22.02
N LYS A 72 3.32 20.44 22.50
CA LYS A 72 3.60 19.86 23.82
C LYS A 72 4.89 19.04 23.85
N LYS A 73 5.51 18.77 22.70
CA LYS A 73 6.66 17.88 22.55
C LYS A 73 7.70 18.52 21.64
N VAL A 74 8.96 18.16 21.86
CA VAL A 74 10.03 18.57 20.94
C VAL A 74 9.99 17.67 19.71
N CYS A 75 9.76 18.29 18.56
CA CYS A 75 9.77 17.63 17.27
C CYS A 75 11.21 17.54 16.73
N GLY A 76 11.45 16.48 15.97
CA GLY A 76 12.62 16.35 15.12
C GLY A 76 12.19 15.86 13.74
N LEU A 77 13.07 15.16 13.06
CA LEU A 77 12.80 14.71 11.70
C LEU A 77 11.66 13.68 11.65
N GLY A 78 10.71 13.89 10.75
CA GLY A 78 9.64 12.95 10.37
C GLY A 78 9.79 12.47 8.91
N PRO A 79 8.80 11.74 8.36
CA PRO A 79 8.93 11.18 7.01
C PRO A 79 8.55 12.17 5.89
N GLY A 80 7.97 13.33 6.23
CA GLY A 80 7.30 14.22 5.28
C GLY A 80 8.22 14.86 4.23
N MET A 81 9.41 15.33 4.62
CA MET A 81 10.35 15.92 3.66
C MET A 81 10.93 14.87 2.71
N SER A 82 11.35 13.70 3.23
CA SER A 82 11.83 12.58 2.40
C SER A 82 10.75 12.08 1.43
N PHE A 83 9.51 11.95 1.90
CA PHE A 83 8.35 11.63 1.05
C PHE A 83 8.22 12.63 -0.11
N SER A 84 8.23 13.92 0.22
CA SER A 84 7.98 14.99 -0.76
C SER A 84 9.09 15.11 -1.80
N ASN A 85 10.36 15.08 -1.36
CA ASN A 85 11.51 15.09 -2.26
C ASN A 85 11.51 13.85 -3.17
N THR A 86 11.11 12.69 -2.65
CA THR A 86 11.00 11.47 -3.46
C THR A 86 9.86 11.56 -4.47
N LEU A 87 8.70 12.09 -4.06
CA LEU A 87 7.56 12.29 -4.93
C LEU A 87 7.88 13.22 -6.11
N LEU A 88 8.68 14.26 -5.87
CA LEU A 88 9.06 15.24 -6.89
C LEU A 88 10.12 14.74 -7.89
N LYS A 89 10.79 13.61 -7.63
CA LYS A 89 11.79 13.05 -8.56
C LYS A 89 11.13 12.78 -9.92
N GLY A 90 11.59 13.50 -10.95
CA GLY A 90 11.08 13.37 -12.32
C GLY A 90 9.73 14.05 -12.57
N ARG A 91 9.18 14.82 -11.63
CA ARG A 91 7.92 15.56 -11.79
C ARG A 91 8.18 17.05 -11.95
N VAL A 92 7.84 17.61 -13.11
CA VAL A 92 7.98 19.04 -13.40
C VAL A 92 6.64 19.75 -13.16
N GLY A 93 6.68 20.97 -12.61
CA GLY A 93 5.49 21.80 -12.41
C GLY A 93 4.59 21.39 -11.23
N VAL A 94 5.00 20.42 -10.41
CA VAL A 94 4.30 20.02 -9.20
C VAL A 94 4.85 20.81 -8.01
N VAL A 95 3.95 21.40 -7.21
CA VAL A 95 4.28 22.00 -5.92
C VAL A 95 3.55 21.18 -4.85
N VAL A 96 4.32 20.52 -3.99
CA VAL A 96 3.81 19.69 -2.90
C VAL A 96 3.47 20.58 -1.70
N GLY A 97 2.25 20.49 -1.20
CA GLY A 97 1.82 21.12 0.05
C GLY A 97 1.67 20.08 1.15
N LEU A 98 2.33 20.30 2.29
CA LEU A 98 2.25 19.44 3.47
C LEU A 98 1.35 20.08 4.52
N VAL A 99 0.36 19.31 4.99
CA VAL A 99 -0.55 19.72 6.06
C VAL A 99 -0.24 18.89 7.31
N PRO A 100 0.69 19.33 8.16
CA PRO A 100 1.05 18.62 9.40
C PRO A 100 -0.10 18.69 10.39
N CYS A 101 -0.50 17.54 10.93
CA CYS A 101 -1.62 17.39 11.87
C CYS A 101 -1.30 16.45 13.03
N ALA A 102 -0.23 15.65 12.96
CA ALA A 102 0.07 14.63 13.95
C ALA A 102 0.35 15.19 15.36
N VAL A 103 -0.03 14.44 16.40
CA VAL A 103 0.14 14.82 17.81
C VAL A 103 0.69 13.65 18.63
N GLY A 104 1.76 13.87 19.38
CA GLY A 104 2.47 12.80 20.07
C GLY A 104 1.70 12.17 21.24
N GLY A 105 1.66 10.84 21.29
CA GLY A 105 1.12 10.06 22.42
C GLY A 105 -0.37 9.77 22.35
N THR A 106 -1.03 10.11 21.25
CA THR A 106 -2.49 9.96 21.10
C THR A 106 -2.86 8.56 20.62
N ALA A 107 -3.86 7.93 21.25
CA ALA A 107 -4.51 6.71 20.78
C ALA A 107 -5.56 7.03 19.69
N ILE A 108 -5.96 6.04 18.89
CA ILE A 108 -6.88 6.28 17.75
C ILE A 108 -8.26 6.81 18.19
N LYS A 109 -8.68 6.53 19.44
CA LYS A 109 -9.93 7.07 20.00
C LYS A 109 -9.94 8.59 20.12
N GLU A 110 -8.79 9.22 20.31
CA GLU A 110 -8.64 10.69 20.34
C GLU A 110 -8.77 11.30 18.93
N TRP A 111 -8.81 10.46 17.89
CA TRP A 111 -9.02 10.80 16.49
C TRP A 111 -10.43 10.43 16.00
N ALA A 112 -11.35 10.08 16.89
CA ALA A 112 -12.74 9.86 16.52
C ALA A 112 -13.38 11.17 16.02
N ARG A 113 -14.36 11.06 15.12
CA ARG A 113 -15.08 12.24 14.60
C ARG A 113 -15.75 13.00 15.75
N GLY A 114 -15.61 14.32 15.76
CA GLY A 114 -16.02 15.18 16.88
C GLY A 114 -14.92 15.42 17.93
N GLU A 115 -13.85 14.61 17.96
CA GLU A 115 -12.73 14.85 18.86
C GLU A 115 -11.85 16.01 18.36
N PRO A 116 -11.21 16.79 19.26
CA PRO A 116 -10.45 17.98 18.89
C PRO A 116 -9.35 17.75 17.84
N LEU A 117 -8.67 16.61 17.87
CA LEU A 117 -7.60 16.28 16.92
C LEU A 117 -8.15 16.02 15.51
N TYR A 118 -9.24 15.26 15.44
CA TYR A 118 -9.93 14.99 14.19
C TYR A 118 -10.47 16.29 13.56
N GLU A 119 -11.19 17.10 14.34
CA GLU A 119 -11.77 18.36 13.86
C GLU A 119 -10.67 19.35 13.41
N SER A 120 -9.55 19.40 14.12
CA SER A 120 -8.39 20.19 13.73
C SER A 120 -7.80 19.71 12.40
N MET A 121 -7.62 18.40 12.21
CA MET A 121 -7.12 17.82 10.97
C MET A 121 -8.04 18.15 9.78
N VAL A 122 -9.35 17.95 9.92
CA VAL A 122 -10.33 18.26 8.87
C VAL A 122 -10.35 19.76 8.56
N LYS A 123 -10.33 20.62 9.59
CA LYS A 123 -10.25 22.07 9.40
C LYS A 123 -9.00 22.47 8.61
N ARG A 124 -7.83 21.98 9.01
CA ARG A 124 -6.56 22.29 8.33
C ARG A 124 -6.55 21.80 6.89
N ALA A 125 -7.09 20.60 6.64
CA ALA A 125 -7.25 20.08 5.29
C ALA A 125 -8.16 20.97 4.42
N ARG A 126 -9.30 21.43 4.94
CA ARG A 126 -10.20 22.35 4.22
C ARG A 126 -9.56 23.72 3.95
N GLU A 127 -8.79 24.25 4.88
CA GLU A 127 -8.06 25.51 4.68
C GLU A 127 -6.94 25.36 3.63
N SER A 128 -6.30 24.19 3.58
CA SER A 128 -5.19 23.93 2.65
C SER A 128 -5.56 24.08 1.18
N VAL A 129 -6.80 23.74 0.80
CA VAL A 129 -7.26 23.79 -0.61
C VAL A 129 -7.72 25.17 -1.06
N ARG A 130 -7.78 26.17 -0.17
CA ARG A 130 -8.24 27.54 -0.52
C ARG A 130 -7.32 28.24 -1.52
N CYS A 131 -6.08 27.79 -1.66
CA CYS A 131 -5.16 28.26 -2.70
C CYS A 131 -5.38 27.61 -4.07
N GLY A 132 -6.38 26.75 -4.23
CA GLY A 132 -6.68 26.03 -5.48
C GLY A 132 -5.94 24.71 -5.66
N GLY A 133 -5.18 24.25 -4.66
CA GLY A 133 -4.53 22.93 -4.67
C GLY A 133 -5.51 21.78 -4.39
N GLU A 134 -5.11 20.56 -4.75
CA GLU A 134 -5.92 19.36 -4.53
C GLU A 134 -5.33 18.46 -3.46
N ILE A 135 -6.16 17.96 -2.53
CA ILE A 135 -5.72 16.93 -1.58
C ILE A 135 -5.54 15.61 -2.34
N LYS A 136 -4.29 15.16 -2.38
CA LYS A 136 -3.87 13.96 -3.09
C LYS A 136 -3.74 12.73 -2.19
N GLY A 137 -3.60 12.92 -0.88
CA GLY A 137 -3.63 11.79 0.04
C GLY A 137 -3.48 12.15 1.50
N LEU A 138 -3.78 11.17 2.35
CA LEU A 138 -3.49 11.16 3.78
C LEU A 138 -2.38 10.15 4.06
N LEU A 139 -1.29 10.61 4.65
CA LEU A 139 -0.26 9.75 5.23
C LEU A 139 -0.57 9.60 6.72
N TRP A 140 -0.77 8.36 7.16
CA TRP A 140 -1.19 8.03 8.52
C TRP A 140 -0.18 7.12 9.21
N TYR A 141 0.45 7.59 10.29
CA TYR A 141 1.29 6.73 11.13
C TYR A 141 0.92 6.89 12.60
N GLN A 142 0.16 5.90 13.08
CA GLN A 142 -0.34 5.83 14.45
C GLN A 142 -0.59 4.37 14.85
N GLY A 143 -0.61 4.12 16.15
CA GLY A 143 -1.09 2.86 16.73
C GLY A 143 -0.27 2.43 17.95
N GLU A 144 0.89 3.05 18.20
CA GLU A 144 1.74 2.65 19.32
C GLU A 144 1.04 2.87 20.67
N SER A 145 0.22 3.92 20.81
CA SER A 145 -0.57 4.13 22.05
C SER A 145 -1.67 3.08 22.24
N ASP A 146 -2.21 2.51 21.17
CA ASP A 146 -3.28 1.49 21.22
C ASP A 146 -2.74 0.09 21.58
N THR A 147 -1.42 -0.09 21.64
CA THR A 147 -0.78 -1.36 22.02
C THR A 147 -0.77 -1.61 23.54
N SER A 148 -1.13 -0.62 24.36
CA SER A 148 -1.02 -0.72 25.83
C SER A 148 -2.19 -1.44 26.48
N ALA A 149 -3.35 -1.50 25.83
CA ALA A 149 -4.55 -2.12 26.37
C ALA A 149 -5.25 -3.01 25.33
N ARG A 150 -5.62 -4.22 25.74
CA ARG A 150 -6.26 -5.22 24.87
C ARG A 150 -7.50 -4.68 24.15
N HIS A 151 -8.35 -3.96 24.86
CA HIS A 151 -9.59 -3.41 24.29
C HIS A 151 -9.31 -2.34 23.21
N ASP A 152 -8.24 -1.55 23.35
CA ASP A 152 -7.83 -0.56 22.35
C ASP A 152 -7.28 -1.29 21.10
N ALA A 153 -6.44 -2.31 21.29
CA ALA A 153 -5.88 -3.12 20.22
C ALA A 153 -6.96 -3.89 19.43
N GLU A 154 -7.87 -4.58 20.12
CA GLU A 154 -9.00 -5.30 19.51
C GLU A 154 -9.94 -4.36 18.72
N ALA A 155 -10.11 -3.12 19.19
CA ALA A 155 -10.95 -2.11 18.52
C ALA A 155 -10.24 -1.38 17.37
N TYR A 156 -8.92 -1.50 17.23
CA TYR A 156 -8.11 -0.67 16.33
C TYR A 156 -8.60 -0.72 14.88
N LYS A 157 -8.86 -1.92 14.34
CA LYS A 157 -9.31 -2.09 12.95
C LYS A 157 -10.58 -1.29 12.67
N THR A 158 -11.59 -1.47 13.51
CA THR A 158 -12.89 -0.80 13.39
C THR A 158 -12.74 0.72 13.51
N ASN A 159 -11.89 1.18 14.41
CA ASN A 159 -11.66 2.62 14.60
C ASN A 159 -10.92 3.22 13.40
N MET A 160 -9.97 2.51 12.81
CA MET A 160 -9.26 2.94 11.60
C MET A 160 -10.19 3.01 10.39
N GLU A 161 -11.05 2.01 10.17
CA GLU A 161 -12.04 2.04 9.08
C GLU A 161 -13.01 3.22 9.25
N LYS A 162 -13.51 3.46 10.47
CA LYS A 162 -14.33 4.65 10.78
C LYS A 162 -13.58 5.95 10.53
N LEU A 163 -12.31 6.06 10.94
CA LEU A 163 -11.49 7.24 10.69
C LEU A 163 -11.40 7.53 9.18
N ILE A 164 -11.11 6.50 8.37
CA ILE A 164 -11.03 6.58 6.92
C ILE A 164 -12.35 7.10 6.33
N ASP A 165 -13.47 6.47 6.69
CA ASP A 165 -14.79 6.83 6.18
C ASP A 165 -15.18 8.26 6.57
N ASN A 166 -14.92 8.63 7.83
CA ASN A 166 -15.19 9.97 8.33
C ASN A 166 -14.36 11.02 7.57
N VAL A 167 -13.04 10.82 7.42
CA VAL A 167 -12.18 11.76 6.67
C VAL A 167 -12.66 11.92 5.23
N ARG A 168 -12.99 10.82 4.55
CA ARG A 168 -13.52 10.85 3.18
C ARG A 168 -14.85 11.59 3.09
N GLY A 169 -15.77 11.32 4.02
CA GLY A 169 -17.07 11.98 4.08
C GLY A 169 -16.97 13.47 4.35
N ASP A 170 -16.20 13.87 5.36
CA ASP A 170 -16.10 15.28 5.78
C ASP A 170 -15.26 16.13 4.82
N LEU A 171 -14.34 15.52 4.05
CA LEU A 171 -13.63 16.22 2.97
C LEU A 171 -14.35 16.14 1.62
N GLY A 172 -15.40 15.32 1.49
CA GLY A 172 -16.08 15.08 0.21
C GLY A 172 -15.21 14.36 -0.82
N LEU A 173 -14.26 13.54 -0.37
CA LEU A 173 -13.28 12.84 -1.21
C LEU A 173 -13.44 11.32 -1.04
N PRO A 174 -14.46 10.68 -1.65
CA PRO A 174 -14.80 9.27 -1.42
C PRO A 174 -13.71 8.29 -1.83
N SER A 175 -12.82 8.69 -2.74
CA SER A 175 -11.70 7.89 -3.24
C SER A 175 -10.33 8.38 -2.75
N LEU A 176 -10.29 9.23 -1.71
CA LEU A 176 -9.03 9.79 -1.18
C LEU A 176 -8.02 8.68 -0.90
N PRO A 177 -6.82 8.71 -1.52
CA PRO A 177 -5.75 7.79 -1.20
C PRO A 177 -5.28 7.91 0.24
N ILE A 178 -5.12 6.78 0.91
CA ILE A 178 -4.59 6.72 2.27
C ILE A 178 -3.43 5.74 2.29
N VAL A 179 -2.27 6.23 2.73
CA VAL A 179 -1.09 5.40 2.98
C VAL A 179 -0.91 5.34 4.49
N GLN A 180 -1.28 4.21 5.09
CA GLN A 180 -1.04 3.97 6.51
C GLN A 180 0.27 3.22 6.74
N VAL A 181 0.76 3.24 7.98
CA VAL A 181 2.00 2.57 8.38
C VAL A 181 1.71 1.53 9.45
N ALA A 182 2.09 0.27 9.20
CA ALA A 182 2.11 -0.74 10.24
C ALA A 182 3.26 -0.46 11.22
N ILE A 183 2.94 -0.33 12.50
CA ILE A 183 3.83 0.24 13.52
C ILE A 183 5.13 -0.56 13.71
N ALA A 184 6.26 0.14 13.86
CA ALA A 184 7.58 -0.47 14.09
C ALA A 184 7.79 -0.92 15.55
N SER A 185 7.07 -0.29 16.47
CA SER A 185 7.31 -0.31 17.91
C SER A 185 6.00 -0.09 18.68
N GLY A 186 6.02 -0.35 19.98
CA GLY A 186 4.85 -0.25 20.87
C GLY A 186 5.04 -1.12 22.12
N ASP A 187 4.03 -1.21 22.97
CA ASP A 187 3.96 -2.23 24.02
C ASP A 187 3.81 -3.61 23.36
N LYS A 188 4.78 -4.49 23.67
CA LYS A 188 4.88 -5.82 23.08
C LYS A 188 3.65 -6.71 23.35
N LYS A 189 2.83 -6.40 24.37
CA LYS A 189 1.66 -7.20 24.73
C LYS A 189 0.64 -7.30 23.60
N PHE A 190 0.32 -6.18 22.95
CA PHE A 190 -0.73 -6.11 21.93
C PHE A 190 -0.23 -5.50 20.61
N MET A 191 1.08 -5.36 20.45
CA MET A 191 1.70 -4.84 19.21
C MET A 191 1.33 -5.68 17.97
N GLU A 192 1.34 -7.01 18.05
CA GLU A 192 0.96 -7.83 16.90
C GLU A 192 -0.52 -7.68 16.55
N GLU A 193 -1.40 -7.55 17.54
CA GLU A 193 -2.84 -7.35 17.31
C GLU A 193 -3.11 -6.03 16.55
N VAL A 194 -2.46 -4.93 16.96
CA VAL A 194 -2.56 -3.64 16.25
C VAL A 194 -1.98 -3.75 14.83
N ARG A 195 -0.85 -4.43 14.65
CA ARG A 195 -0.24 -4.62 13.32
C ARG A 195 -1.10 -5.48 12.41
N GLU A 196 -1.66 -6.58 12.92
CA GLU A 196 -2.61 -7.43 12.20
C GLU A 196 -3.84 -6.63 11.78
N ALA A 197 -4.37 -5.77 12.65
CA ALA A 197 -5.44 -4.84 12.32
C ALA A 197 -5.05 -3.86 11.19
N GLN A 198 -3.84 -3.27 11.23
CA GLN A 198 -3.33 -2.34 10.21
C GLN A 198 -3.20 -3.02 8.84
N PHE A 199 -2.71 -4.26 8.77
CA PHE A 199 -2.65 -5.02 7.51
C PHE A 199 -4.02 -5.54 7.07
N GLY A 200 -4.94 -5.75 8.01
CA GLY A 200 -6.26 -6.31 7.78
C GLY A 200 -7.31 -5.28 7.32
N ILE A 201 -6.95 -4.01 7.12
CA ILE A 201 -7.86 -2.98 6.58
C ILE A 201 -8.19 -3.32 5.12
N ASP A 202 -9.46 -3.61 4.85
CA ASP A 202 -9.97 -3.97 3.52
C ASP A 202 -10.88 -2.86 2.99
N VAL A 203 -10.30 -1.68 2.79
CA VAL A 203 -10.98 -0.48 2.29
C VAL A 203 -10.32 -0.04 0.99
N PRO A 204 -11.08 0.24 -0.10
CA PRO A 204 -10.52 0.70 -1.37
C PRO A 204 -9.64 1.95 -1.20
N ASN A 205 -8.60 2.07 -2.03
CA ASN A 205 -7.64 3.17 -2.01
C ASN A 205 -6.90 3.37 -0.68
N VAL A 206 -6.73 2.29 0.09
CA VAL A 206 -5.90 2.26 1.30
C VAL A 206 -4.77 1.27 1.09
N VAL A 207 -3.54 1.69 1.38
CA VAL A 207 -2.36 0.82 1.34
C VAL A 207 -1.58 0.93 2.65
N CYS A 208 -0.91 -0.16 3.03
CA CYS A 208 -0.17 -0.26 4.29
C CYS A 208 1.31 -0.49 4.04
N VAL A 209 2.16 0.39 4.57
CA VAL A 209 3.63 0.30 4.55
C VAL A 209 4.11 -0.32 5.87
N ASP A 210 5.01 -1.30 5.82
CA ASP A 210 5.53 -1.93 7.04
C ASP A 210 6.77 -1.22 7.57
N ALA A 211 6.68 -0.60 8.75
CA ALA A 211 7.84 0.01 9.42
C ALA A 211 8.66 -0.96 10.29
N ARG A 212 8.26 -2.24 10.38
CA ARG A 212 8.99 -3.26 11.16
C ARG A 212 10.44 -3.38 10.71
N GLY A 213 11.35 -3.37 11.69
CA GLY A 213 12.78 -3.48 11.48
C GLY A 213 13.47 -2.19 11.05
N LEU A 214 12.75 -1.07 10.93
CA LEU A 214 13.38 0.24 10.85
C LEU A 214 14.10 0.57 12.17
N PRO A 215 15.28 1.21 12.11
CA PRO A 215 16.03 1.58 13.30
C PRO A 215 15.21 2.43 14.28
N LEU A 216 15.23 2.03 15.54
CA LEU A 216 14.64 2.78 16.65
C LEU A 216 15.74 3.52 17.40
N LYS A 217 15.36 4.63 18.03
CA LYS A 217 16.19 5.37 18.98
C LYS A 217 16.41 4.54 20.25
N GLU A 218 17.25 5.07 21.14
CA GLU A 218 17.54 4.47 22.45
C GLU A 218 16.29 4.26 23.33
N ASP A 219 15.20 5.00 23.08
CA ASP A 219 13.93 4.80 23.77
C ASP A 219 13.14 3.56 23.30
N HIS A 220 13.61 2.87 22.27
CA HIS A 220 12.98 1.69 21.65
C HIS A 220 11.54 1.93 21.19
N LEU A 221 11.15 3.19 20.98
CA LEU A 221 9.80 3.60 20.61
C LEU A 221 9.79 4.44 19.35
N HIS A 222 10.70 5.40 19.22
CA HIS A 222 10.69 6.34 18.10
C HIS A 222 11.72 5.95 17.04
N LEU A 223 11.38 6.17 15.77
CA LEU A 223 12.30 5.96 14.64
C LEU A 223 13.48 6.95 14.70
N THR A 224 14.67 6.51 14.28
CA THR A 224 15.83 7.40 14.08
C THR A 224 15.64 8.31 12.86
N THR A 225 16.54 9.28 12.68
CA THR A 225 16.57 10.16 11.51
C THR A 225 16.66 9.37 10.20
N GLU A 226 17.55 8.38 10.12
CA GLU A 226 17.77 7.53 8.95
C GLU A 226 16.56 6.63 8.67
N ALA A 227 15.93 6.12 9.75
CA ALA A 227 14.71 5.34 9.65
C ALA A 227 13.54 6.18 9.07
N GLN A 228 13.43 7.45 9.47
CA GLN A 228 12.42 8.37 8.94
C GLN A 228 12.66 8.71 7.46
N VAL A 229 13.92 8.90 7.06
CA VAL A 229 14.27 9.05 5.63
C VAL A 229 13.82 7.83 4.84
N LYS A 230 14.11 6.62 5.32
CA LYS A 230 13.70 5.37 4.67
C LYS A 230 12.18 5.21 4.64
N LEU A 231 11.48 5.54 5.71
CA LEU A 231 10.02 5.52 5.75
C LEU A 231 9.42 6.51 4.74
N GLY A 232 9.96 7.72 4.62
CA GLY A 232 9.53 8.70 3.62
C GLY A 232 9.62 8.17 2.18
N HIS A 233 10.72 7.49 1.83
CA HIS A 233 10.84 6.80 0.54
C HIS A 233 9.77 5.71 0.37
N MET A 234 9.56 4.87 1.39
CA MET A 234 8.58 3.78 1.34
C MET A 234 7.14 4.30 1.17
N LEU A 235 6.80 5.41 1.84
CA LEU A 235 5.50 6.09 1.69
C LEU A 235 5.34 6.67 0.28
N ALA A 236 6.39 7.28 -0.28
CA ALA A 236 6.35 7.84 -1.63
C ALA A 236 6.20 6.75 -2.68
N ASP A 237 6.99 5.67 -2.58
CA ASP A 237 6.89 4.51 -3.47
C ASP A 237 5.50 3.88 -3.39
N ALA A 238 4.95 3.71 -2.19
CA ALA A 238 3.59 3.20 -2.01
C ALA A 238 2.56 4.13 -2.66
N TYR A 239 2.69 5.44 -2.49
CA TYR A 239 1.77 6.39 -3.10
C TYR A 239 1.86 6.38 -4.63
N ILE A 240 3.07 6.44 -5.18
CA ILE A 240 3.33 6.46 -6.63
C ILE A 240 2.80 5.20 -7.29
N ASN A 241 3.16 4.03 -6.77
CA ASN A 241 2.85 2.75 -7.40
C ASN A 241 1.35 2.39 -7.39
N ASN A 242 0.56 2.97 -6.47
CA ASN A 242 -0.85 2.63 -6.34
C ASN A 242 -1.79 3.75 -6.81
N PHE A 243 -1.35 5.01 -6.83
CA PHE A 243 -2.24 6.16 -7.06
C PHE A 243 -1.77 7.13 -8.14
N CYS A 244 -0.57 6.97 -8.68
CA CYS A 244 -0.08 7.79 -9.80
C CYS A 244 -0.09 6.95 -11.09
N THR A 245 -1.25 6.85 -11.74
CA THR A 245 -1.40 6.05 -12.97
C THR A 245 -0.98 6.77 -14.26
N ASP A 246 -0.52 8.02 -14.19
CA ASP A 246 -0.25 8.86 -15.38
C ASP A 246 1.24 9.16 -15.64
N SER A 247 2.19 8.37 -15.13
CA SER A 247 3.62 8.53 -15.49
C SER A 247 4.30 7.30 -16.10
N MET A 248 3.53 6.32 -16.55
CA MET A 248 4.03 5.33 -17.52
C MET A 248 3.26 5.49 -18.83
N SER A 249 3.44 6.63 -19.50
CA SER A 249 3.21 6.63 -20.95
C SER A 249 4.17 5.60 -21.54
N SER A 250 3.63 4.67 -22.32
CA SER A 250 4.38 3.60 -22.98
C SER A 250 5.27 4.11 -24.13
N SER A 251 5.85 5.30 -23.99
CA SER A 251 6.58 5.99 -25.05
C SER A 251 8.02 6.26 -24.64
N SER A 252 8.70 5.22 -24.12
CA SER A 252 10.16 5.10 -24.17
C SER A 252 10.61 3.69 -23.75
N VAL A 253 9.95 2.67 -24.30
CA VAL A 253 10.59 1.36 -24.44
C VAL A 253 10.97 1.26 -25.90
N ASN A 254 12.23 1.59 -26.22
CA ASN A 254 12.80 1.16 -27.50
C ASN A 254 12.70 -0.36 -27.53
N GLU A 255 12.10 -0.88 -28.59
CA GLU A 255 11.69 -2.27 -28.80
C GLU A 255 12.88 -3.24 -29.00
N LEU A 256 14.04 -2.97 -28.38
CA LEU A 256 15.30 -3.68 -28.62
C LEU A 256 16.15 -4.00 -27.38
N ASP A 257 15.64 -3.89 -26.15
CA ASP A 257 16.40 -4.33 -24.96
C ASP A 257 15.57 -5.21 -24.03
N TYR A 258 15.51 -6.51 -24.33
CA TYR A 258 15.00 -7.55 -23.42
C TYR A 258 16.00 -7.77 -22.26
N GLY A 259 16.19 -6.73 -21.44
CA GLY A 259 16.78 -6.85 -20.12
C GLY A 259 15.78 -7.51 -19.19
N GLY A 260 15.74 -8.85 -19.19
CA GLY A 260 14.80 -9.63 -18.36
C GLY A 260 14.79 -9.17 -16.90
N LEU A 261 13.60 -9.17 -16.29
CA LEU A 261 13.39 -8.83 -14.88
C LEU A 261 14.35 -9.64 -13.98
N ARG A 262 15.20 -8.95 -13.21
CA ARG A 262 16.17 -9.58 -12.31
C ARG A 262 15.67 -9.55 -10.86
N TYR A 263 15.73 -10.70 -10.21
CA TYR A 263 15.37 -10.88 -8.80
C TYR A 263 16.48 -11.61 -8.05
N GLN A 264 16.63 -11.33 -6.75
CA GLN A 264 17.56 -12.10 -5.92
C GLN A 264 16.99 -13.49 -5.63
N PRO A 265 17.76 -14.58 -5.82
CA PRO A 265 17.39 -15.89 -5.32
C PRO A 265 17.23 -15.86 -3.79
N LYS A 266 16.15 -16.43 -3.27
CA LYS A 266 15.96 -16.67 -1.84
C LYS A 266 15.86 -18.17 -1.54
N PHE A 267 16.09 -18.53 -0.29
CA PHE A 267 15.98 -19.89 0.21
C PHE A 267 14.98 -19.93 1.37
N CYS A 268 14.16 -20.98 1.41
CA CYS A 268 13.26 -21.24 2.52
C CYS A 268 14.04 -21.83 3.69
N LYS A 269 13.45 -21.81 4.91
CA LYS A 269 14.01 -22.45 6.10
C LYS A 269 14.27 -23.95 5.92
N CYS A 270 13.63 -24.61 4.96
CA CYS A 270 13.89 -26.01 4.59
C CYS A 270 15.11 -26.21 3.65
N GLY A 271 15.86 -25.16 3.34
CA GLY A 271 17.04 -25.21 2.48
C GLY A 271 16.77 -25.23 0.97
N LYS A 272 15.50 -25.32 0.55
CA LYS A 272 15.12 -25.28 -0.88
C LYS A 272 15.02 -23.86 -1.40
N LYS A 273 15.40 -23.67 -2.67
CA LYS A 273 15.20 -22.40 -3.40
C LYS A 273 13.71 -22.11 -3.51
N VAL A 274 13.32 -20.86 -3.26
CA VAL A 274 11.90 -20.45 -3.33
C VAL A 274 11.53 -20.08 -4.76
N ALA A 275 10.29 -20.37 -5.14
CA ALA A 275 9.72 -19.96 -6.42
C ALA A 275 9.26 -18.49 -6.35
N VAL A 276 9.23 -17.82 -7.50
CA VAL A 276 8.64 -16.50 -7.67
C VAL A 276 7.32 -16.66 -8.39
N ARG A 277 6.24 -16.11 -7.83
CA ARG A 277 4.88 -16.21 -8.39
C ARG A 277 4.25 -14.85 -8.58
N ILE A 278 3.37 -14.73 -9.57
CA ILE A 278 2.56 -13.54 -9.83
C ILE A 278 1.28 -13.63 -8.98
N VAL A 279 0.88 -12.52 -8.38
CA VAL A 279 -0.40 -12.39 -7.71
C VAL A 279 -1.50 -12.14 -8.75
N TYR A 280 -2.51 -13.00 -8.72
CA TYR A 280 -3.67 -12.95 -9.61
C TYR A 280 -4.88 -12.22 -8.99
N SER A 281 -4.76 -11.68 -7.77
CA SER A 281 -5.84 -10.90 -7.14
C SER A 281 -5.91 -9.48 -7.71
N GLU A 282 -7.12 -8.93 -7.80
CA GLU A 282 -7.34 -7.57 -8.33
C GLU A 282 -6.64 -6.48 -7.48
N GLN A 283 -6.49 -6.70 -6.18
CA GLN A 283 -5.83 -5.75 -5.26
C GLN A 283 -4.29 -5.71 -5.39
N ASN A 284 -3.66 -6.74 -5.98
CA ASN A 284 -2.19 -6.87 -6.08
C ASN A 284 -1.76 -7.38 -7.46
N LYS A 285 -2.56 -7.08 -8.49
CA LYS A 285 -2.38 -7.57 -9.85
C LYS A 285 -0.95 -7.29 -10.34
N ASN A 286 -0.32 -8.31 -10.91
CA ASN A 286 1.04 -8.26 -11.46
C ASN A 286 2.18 -8.09 -10.43
N LYS A 287 1.91 -8.08 -9.11
CA LYS A 287 2.97 -8.13 -8.10
C LYS A 287 3.56 -9.54 -8.01
N LEU A 288 4.85 -9.61 -7.69
CA LEU A 288 5.56 -10.88 -7.53
C LEU A 288 5.83 -11.16 -6.05
N TYR A 289 5.73 -12.43 -5.65
CA TYR A 289 6.07 -12.87 -4.31
C TYR A 289 6.90 -14.14 -4.32
N TYR A 290 7.68 -14.34 -3.26
CA TYR A 290 8.40 -15.56 -3.02
C TYR A 290 7.51 -16.58 -2.31
N CYS A 291 7.54 -17.84 -2.75
CA CYS A 291 6.83 -18.94 -2.08
C CYS A 291 7.69 -20.21 -2.03
N CYS A 292 7.59 -20.96 -0.93
CA CYS A 292 8.13 -22.31 -0.89
C CYS A 292 7.12 -23.30 -1.47
N GLU A 293 7.56 -24.14 -2.39
CA GLU A 293 6.70 -25.17 -3.01
C GLU A 293 6.57 -26.45 -2.16
N ASP A 294 7.37 -26.54 -1.10
CA ASP A 294 7.29 -27.66 -0.16
C ASP A 294 6.11 -27.47 0.80
N LYS A 295 5.10 -28.35 0.67
CA LYS A 295 3.88 -28.34 1.49
C LYS A 295 4.15 -28.55 2.97
N ASN A 296 5.26 -29.20 3.34
CA ASN A 296 5.64 -29.41 4.75
C ASN A 296 6.16 -28.14 5.42
N CYS A 297 6.46 -27.09 4.64
CA CYS A 297 6.89 -25.78 5.15
C CYS A 297 5.71 -24.80 5.32
N GLY A 298 4.47 -25.30 5.25
CA GLY A 298 3.26 -24.49 5.31
C GLY A 298 2.89 -23.78 4.01
N GLY A 299 3.59 -24.07 2.90
CA GLY A 299 3.25 -23.61 1.54
C GLY A 299 2.73 -22.18 1.48
N GLY A 300 3.57 -21.20 1.79
CA GLY A 300 3.12 -19.83 2.05
C GLY A 300 3.98 -18.74 1.41
N PHE A 301 3.41 -17.54 1.39
CA PHE A 301 4.05 -16.28 1.06
C PHE A 301 5.26 -16.04 1.98
N LEU A 302 6.44 -15.82 1.40
CA LEU A 302 7.71 -15.59 2.09
C LEU A 302 8.20 -14.14 1.98
N GLY A 303 7.41 -13.28 1.34
CA GLY A 303 7.73 -11.88 1.11
C GLY A 303 7.56 -11.49 -0.35
N TRP A 304 7.40 -10.18 -0.56
CA TRP A 304 7.33 -9.60 -1.90
C TRP A 304 8.68 -9.71 -2.62
N CYS A 305 8.60 -9.92 -3.92
CA CYS A 305 9.73 -9.98 -4.83
C CYS A 305 9.86 -8.63 -5.53
N LEU A 306 10.80 -7.81 -5.05
CA LEU A 306 11.05 -6.49 -5.61
C LEU A 306 12.07 -6.61 -6.76
N PRO A 307 11.83 -6.00 -7.94
CA PRO A 307 12.79 -6.01 -9.03
C PRO A 307 14.06 -5.25 -8.60
N MET A 308 15.23 -5.80 -8.91
CA MET A 308 16.48 -5.06 -8.71
C MET A 308 16.59 -3.95 -9.76
N GLY A 309 16.56 -2.70 -9.32
CA GLY A 309 16.78 -1.53 -10.18
C GLY A 309 18.10 -1.64 -10.93
N GLY A 310 18.10 -1.24 -12.21
CA GLY A 310 19.24 -1.28 -13.12
C GLY A 310 20.39 -0.40 -12.64
N GLY A 311 21.22 -0.94 -11.76
CA GLY A 311 22.56 -0.43 -11.46
C GLY A 311 23.58 -1.16 -12.33
N SER A 312 24.34 -0.39 -13.10
CA SER A 312 25.48 -0.87 -13.89
C SER A 312 26.53 -1.54 -13.00
N VAL A 313 26.49 -2.87 -12.91
CA VAL A 313 27.60 -3.67 -12.41
C VAL A 313 28.31 -4.26 -13.63
N ALA A 314 29.49 -3.72 -13.94
CA ALA A 314 30.38 -4.28 -14.95
C ALA A 314 30.85 -5.67 -14.49
N TYR A 315 30.28 -6.72 -15.07
CA TYR A 315 30.79 -8.08 -14.90
C TYR A 315 31.73 -8.40 -16.06
N LYS A 316 32.97 -8.78 -15.73
CA LYS A 316 33.94 -9.29 -16.70
C LYS A 316 33.35 -10.50 -17.42
N ARG A 317 33.41 -10.49 -18.75
CA ARG A 317 33.10 -11.64 -19.62
C ARG A 317 33.96 -12.83 -19.17
N GLY A 318 33.30 -13.83 -18.59
CA GLY A 318 33.81 -15.19 -18.46
C GLY A 318 32.77 -16.10 -19.11
N ASP A 319 33.23 -16.93 -20.04
CA ASP A 319 32.41 -17.76 -20.93
C ASP A 319 31.32 -18.55 -20.20
N CYS A 320 30.08 -18.40 -20.66
CA CYS A 320 29.00 -19.34 -20.45
C CYS A 320 28.23 -19.44 -21.76
N SER A 321 28.24 -20.65 -22.34
CA SER A 321 27.58 -20.98 -23.58
C SER A 321 26.09 -20.62 -23.51
N CYS A 322 25.65 -19.81 -24.48
CA CYS A 322 24.25 -19.47 -24.66
C CYS A 322 23.43 -20.75 -24.91
N ILE A 323 22.42 -21.00 -24.07
CA ILE A 323 21.35 -21.94 -24.34
C ILE A 323 20.64 -21.42 -25.60
N ASN A 324 20.57 -22.27 -26.62
CA ASN A 324 20.02 -21.97 -27.94
C ASN A 324 18.56 -21.52 -27.81
N THR A 325 18.25 -20.27 -28.16
CA THR A 325 16.93 -19.62 -28.00
C THR A 325 15.79 -20.38 -28.69
N LYS A 326 16.10 -21.14 -29.75
CA LYS A 326 15.14 -22.06 -30.40
C LYS A 326 14.57 -23.11 -29.46
N SER A 327 15.39 -23.64 -28.54
CA SER A 327 14.96 -24.71 -27.62
C SER A 327 13.91 -24.24 -26.62
N PHE A 328 13.91 -22.96 -26.25
CA PHE A 328 12.95 -22.42 -25.27
C PHE A 328 11.60 -22.12 -25.91
N GLU A 329 11.60 -21.55 -27.12
CA GLU A 329 10.37 -21.32 -27.89
C GLU A 329 9.66 -22.63 -28.26
N ASP A 330 10.42 -23.68 -28.61
CA ASP A 330 9.87 -25.00 -28.90
C ASP A 330 9.23 -25.63 -27.66
N LEU A 331 9.85 -25.46 -26.48
CA LEU A 331 9.31 -25.96 -25.21
C LEU A 331 8.02 -25.23 -24.81
N MET A 332 8.01 -23.91 -24.91
CA MET A 332 6.83 -23.08 -24.63
C MET A 332 5.68 -23.40 -25.59
N ARG A 333 5.98 -23.65 -26.87
CA ARG A 333 4.98 -24.06 -27.87
C ARG A 333 4.43 -25.45 -27.58
N ALA A 334 5.26 -26.38 -27.11
CA ALA A 334 4.82 -27.72 -26.70
C ALA A 334 3.91 -27.67 -25.47
N GLU A 335 4.24 -26.89 -24.44
CA GLU A 335 3.39 -26.71 -23.26
C GLU A 335 2.06 -26.03 -23.61
N PHE A 336 2.09 -24.99 -24.46
CA PHE A 336 0.88 -24.30 -24.92
C PHE A 336 -0.06 -25.22 -25.71
N ASN A 337 0.49 -26.04 -26.62
CA ASN A 337 -0.30 -27.02 -27.37
C ASN A 337 -0.88 -28.09 -26.46
N THR A 338 -0.12 -28.54 -25.45
CA THR A 338 -0.61 -29.52 -24.46
C THR A 338 -1.79 -28.96 -23.67
N LEU A 339 -1.68 -27.71 -23.20
CA LEU A 339 -2.75 -27.03 -22.46
C LEU A 339 -4.00 -26.81 -23.33
N LYS A 340 -3.80 -26.50 -24.62
CA LYS A 340 -4.88 -26.35 -25.59
C LYS A 340 -5.64 -27.67 -25.79
N ASP A 341 -4.93 -28.78 -25.92
CA ASP A 341 -5.53 -30.11 -26.07
C ASP A 341 -6.29 -30.54 -24.81
N GLU A 342 -5.75 -30.28 -23.61
CA GLU A 342 -6.44 -30.52 -22.35
C GLU A 342 -7.72 -29.69 -22.22
N THR A 343 -7.66 -28.42 -22.60
CA THR A 343 -8.84 -27.52 -22.61
C THR A 343 -9.93 -28.04 -23.54
N MET A 344 -9.56 -28.48 -24.75
CA MET A 344 -10.50 -29.07 -25.71
C MET A 344 -11.12 -30.38 -25.20
N ARG A 345 -10.35 -31.23 -24.52
CA ARG A 345 -10.88 -32.45 -23.88
C ARG A 345 -11.86 -32.13 -22.75
N ILE A 346 -11.57 -31.13 -21.92
CA ILE A 346 -12.47 -30.68 -20.86
C ILE A 346 -13.77 -30.16 -21.47
N TYR A 347 -13.69 -29.36 -22.53
CA TYR A 347 -14.87 -28.83 -23.21
C TYR A 347 -15.75 -29.94 -23.81
N GLY A 348 -15.15 -30.96 -24.43
CA GLY A 348 -15.89 -32.12 -24.93
C GLY A 348 -16.57 -32.93 -23.82
N ARG A 349 -15.92 -33.08 -22.67
CA ARG A 349 -16.54 -33.73 -21.49
C ARG A 349 -17.70 -32.91 -20.93
N LEU A 350 -17.60 -31.58 -20.93
CA LEU A 350 -18.67 -30.68 -20.50
C LEU A 350 -19.92 -30.85 -21.37
N GLN A 351 -19.76 -30.88 -22.69
CA GLN A 351 -20.88 -31.12 -23.63
C GLN A 351 -21.55 -32.48 -23.42
N LEU A 352 -20.78 -33.52 -23.09
CA LEU A 352 -21.34 -34.84 -22.77
C LEU A 352 -22.15 -34.81 -21.47
N VAL A 353 -21.68 -34.10 -20.45
CA VAL A 353 -22.41 -33.91 -19.19
C VAL A 353 -23.71 -33.14 -19.43
N GLU A 354 -23.69 -32.07 -20.23
CA GLU A 354 -24.89 -31.32 -20.61
C GLU A 354 -25.92 -32.21 -21.34
N LYS A 355 -25.47 -33.03 -22.29
CA LYS A 355 -26.34 -33.97 -23.00
C LYS A 355 -26.94 -35.01 -22.06
N ASN A 356 -26.15 -35.55 -21.14
CA ASN A 356 -26.63 -36.51 -20.15
C ASN A 356 -27.64 -35.87 -19.19
N LEU A 357 -27.44 -34.60 -18.79
CA LEU A 357 -28.38 -33.86 -17.97
C LEU A 357 -29.72 -33.64 -18.69
N CYS A 358 -29.68 -33.33 -19.99
CA CYS A 358 -30.89 -33.23 -20.82
C CYS A 358 -31.65 -34.57 -20.92
N ASN A 359 -30.93 -35.68 -21.14
CA ASN A 359 -31.55 -37.01 -21.17
C ASN A 359 -32.17 -37.38 -19.81
N LEU A 360 -31.49 -37.06 -18.71
CA LEU A 360 -32.01 -37.31 -17.36
C LEU A 360 -33.28 -36.50 -17.08
N LYS A 361 -33.31 -35.22 -17.48
CA LYS A 361 -34.52 -34.40 -17.40
C LYS A 361 -35.68 -35.01 -18.19
N ALA A 362 -35.44 -35.53 -19.39
CA ALA A 362 -36.46 -36.19 -20.20
C ALA A 362 -37.00 -37.47 -19.53
N LEU A 363 -36.12 -38.29 -18.96
CA LEU A 363 -36.51 -39.51 -18.21
C LEU A 363 -37.38 -39.19 -16.98
N VAL A 364 -37.03 -38.15 -16.23
CA VAL A 364 -37.83 -37.70 -15.07
C VAL A 364 -39.22 -37.25 -15.52
N ILE A 365 -39.32 -36.47 -16.60
CA ILE A 365 -40.60 -36.03 -17.16
C ILE A 365 -41.45 -37.23 -17.60
N MET A 366 -40.86 -38.19 -18.32
CA MET A 366 -41.56 -39.40 -18.76
C MET A 366 -42.07 -40.23 -17.57
N SER A 367 -41.28 -40.37 -16.50
CA SER A 367 -41.70 -41.05 -15.28
C SER A 367 -42.89 -40.36 -14.61
N MET A 368 -42.88 -39.02 -14.54
CA MET A 368 -43.99 -38.25 -13.98
C MET A 368 -45.28 -38.44 -14.80
N VAL A 369 -45.19 -38.44 -16.14
CA VAL A 369 -46.34 -38.68 -17.02
C VAL A 369 -46.89 -40.09 -16.86
N CYS A 370 -46.02 -41.12 -16.82
CA CYS A 370 -46.45 -42.50 -16.58
C CYS A 370 -47.17 -42.65 -15.23
N ASN A 371 -46.62 -42.05 -14.17
CA ASN A 371 -47.26 -42.06 -12.85
C ASN A 371 -48.62 -41.37 -12.87
N MET A 372 -48.73 -40.22 -13.54
CA MET A 372 -50.01 -39.53 -13.72
C MET A 372 -51.04 -40.39 -14.48
N LEU A 373 -50.64 -41.08 -15.55
CA LEU A 373 -51.51 -41.98 -16.29
C LEU A 373 -51.98 -43.16 -15.43
N VAL A 374 -51.09 -43.76 -14.63
CA VAL A 374 -51.46 -44.82 -13.68
C VAL A 374 -52.49 -44.31 -12.67
N ILE A 375 -52.28 -43.12 -12.12
CA ILE A 375 -53.23 -42.48 -11.19
C ILE A 375 -54.59 -42.28 -11.88
N ILE A 376 -54.62 -41.79 -13.12
CA ILE A 376 -55.87 -41.58 -13.88
C ILE A 376 -56.58 -42.92 -14.12
N VAL A 377 -55.87 -43.98 -14.53
CA VAL A 377 -56.47 -45.31 -14.72
C VAL A 377 -57.05 -45.85 -13.41
N LEU A 378 -56.32 -45.70 -12.29
CA LEU A 378 -56.81 -46.12 -10.97
C LEU A 378 -58.05 -45.32 -10.52
N LEU A 379 -58.17 -44.05 -10.90
CA LEU A 379 -59.35 -43.23 -10.63
C LEU A 379 -60.54 -43.63 -11.50
N VAL A 380 -60.32 -43.94 -12.78
CA VAL A 380 -61.37 -44.40 -13.71
C VAL A 380 -61.90 -45.78 -13.32
N MET A 381 -61.04 -46.70 -12.88
CA MET A 381 -61.46 -48.04 -12.43
C MET A 381 -62.24 -48.04 -11.10
N LYS A 382 -62.24 -46.93 -10.36
CA LYS A 382 -62.96 -46.79 -9.08
C LYS A 382 -64.38 -46.22 -9.22
N ASN A 383 -64.73 -45.71 -10.40
CA ASN A 383 -66.09 -45.27 -10.76
C ASN A 383 -66.73 -46.30 -11.67
#